data_AF-A0A1F9VDT2-F1
#
_entry.id   AF-A0A1F9VDT2-F1
#
_cell.length_a   1.000
_cell.length_b   1.000
_cell.length_c   1.000
_cell.angle_alpha   90.00
_cell.angle_beta   90.00
_cell.angle_gamma   90.00
#
_symmetry.space_group_name_H-M   'P 1'
#
loop_
_entity.id
_entity.type
_entity.pdbx_description
1 polymer ?
#
loop_
_entity_poly.entity_id
_entity_poly.type
_entity_poly.pdbx_seq_one_letter_code
_entity_poly.pdbx_strand_id
1 'polypeptide(L)'
;MGNPELVFRTFMECLLEGDSRAAREVLAGGLRHLNKSRLSRLHDIPRRTLYNLLDRRSSPTLDLVAKVCRAIKAESAKNPAR
;
A
#
# COMPACT_ATOMS: atom_id res chain seq x y z
N MET A 1 -3.35 -13.86 -4.17
CA MET A 1 -4.05 -13.72 -2.86
C MET A 1 -3.69 -12.39 -2.22
N GLY A 2 -4.69 -11.54 -2.02
CA GLY A 2 -4.56 -10.24 -1.35
C GLY A 2 -5.86 -9.49 -1.55
N ASN A 3 -6.82 -9.67 -0.64
CA ASN A 3 -8.08 -8.94 -0.69
C ASN A 3 -7.82 -7.48 -0.27
N PRO A 4 -7.99 -6.48 -1.16
CA PRO A 4 -7.75 -5.06 -0.84
C PRO A 4 -8.60 -4.57 0.32
N GLU A 5 -9.83 -5.08 0.43
CA GLU A 5 -10.76 -4.70 1.49
C GLU A 5 -10.23 -5.15 2.85
N LEU A 6 -9.63 -6.34 2.92
CA LEU A 6 -8.98 -6.82 4.13
C LEU A 6 -7.76 -5.96 4.47
N VAL A 7 -6.93 -5.61 3.48
CA VAL A 7 -5.78 -4.71 3.68
C VAL A 7 -6.24 -3.36 4.23
N PHE A 8 -7.30 -2.76 3.67
CA PHE A 8 -7.79 -1.46 4.13
C PHE A 8 -8.47 -1.52 5.49
N ARG A 9 -9.25 -2.57 5.76
CA ARG A 9 -9.86 -2.77 7.08
C ARG A 9 -8.79 -2.89 8.15
N THR A 10 -7.84 -3.82 7.99
CA THR A 10 -6.76 -4.02 8.96
C THR A 10 -5.88 -2.78 9.10
N PHE A 11 -5.62 -2.06 8.00
CA PHE A 11 -4.90 -0.78 8.06
C PHE A 11 -5.61 0.24 8.94
N MET A 12 -6.92 0.40 8.78
CA MET A 12 -7.73 1.33 9.58
C MET A 12 -7.82 0.92 11.05
N GLU A 13 -7.95 -0.38 11.34
CA GLU A 13 -7.94 -0.92 12.70
C GLU A 13 -6.64 -0.55 13.42
N CYS A 14 -5.48 -0.78 12.77
CA CYS A 14 -4.19 -0.39 13.34
C CYS A 14 -4.09 1.12 13.63
N LEU A 15 -4.66 1.97 12.77
CA LEU A 15 -4.68 3.41 13.01
C LEU A 15 -5.54 3.81 14.21
N LEU A 16 -6.72 3.19 14.35
CA LEU A 16 -7.63 3.43 15.47
C LEU A 16 -7.03 2.97 16.81
N GLU A 17 -6.24 1.90 16.80
CA GLU A 17 -5.50 1.39 17.96
C GLU A 17 -4.23 2.19 18.27
N GLY A 18 -3.86 3.16 17.42
CA GLY A 18 -2.62 3.93 17.57
C GLY A 18 -1.36 3.18 17.13
N ASP A 19 -1.48 1.99 16.55
CA ASP A 19 -0.37 1.18 16.05
C ASP A 19 0.03 1.58 14.63
N SER A 20 0.70 2.73 14.54
CA SER A 20 1.26 3.25 13.29
C SER A 20 2.34 2.33 12.66
N ARG A 21 2.95 1.43 13.44
CA ARG A 21 3.91 0.46 12.94
C ARG A 21 3.17 -0.64 12.19
N ALA A 22 2.21 -1.30 12.83
CA ALA A 22 1.39 -2.34 12.22
C ALA A 22 0.65 -1.82 10.97
N ALA A 23 0.09 -0.60 11.03
CA ALA A 23 -0.53 0.04 9.87
C ALA A 23 0.42 0.10 8.66
N ARG A 24 1.69 0.45 8.89
CA ARG A 24 2.72 0.47 7.84
C ARG A 24 3.04 -0.91 7.30
N GLU A 25 3.06 -1.92 8.16
CA GLU A 25 3.30 -3.32 7.77
C GLU A 25 2.19 -3.85 6.86
N VAL A 26 0.93 -3.58 7.21
CA VAL A 26 -0.24 -3.94 6.41
C VAL A 26 -0.18 -3.27 5.03
N LEU A 27 0.11 -1.97 4.99
CA LEU A 27 0.21 -1.21 3.75
C LEU A 27 1.35 -1.73 2.86
N ALA A 28 2.51 -2.03 3.45
CA ALA A 28 3.64 -2.64 2.75
C ALA A 28 3.30 -4.05 2.22
N GLY A 29 2.55 -4.85 3.00
CA GLY A 29 2.04 -6.15 2.58
C GLY A 29 1.16 -6.05 1.33
N GLY A 30 0.22 -5.10 1.31
CA GLY A 30 -0.65 -4.83 0.15
C GLY A 30 0.12 -4.43 -1.11
N LEU A 31 1.21 -3.67 -0.95
CA LEU A 31 2.10 -3.27 -2.06
C LEU A 31 2.99 -4.42 -2.57
N ARG A 32 3.29 -5.43 -1.74
CA ARG A 32 4.33 -6.43 -2.03
C ARG A 32 4.05 -7.22 -3.29
N HIS A 33 2.78 -7.44 -3.64
CA HIS A 33 2.36 -8.23 -4.81
C HIS A 33 2.10 -7.40 -6.08
N LEU A 34 2.15 -6.07 -5.99
CA LEU A 34 1.88 -5.19 -7.13
C LEU A 34 3.14 -4.95 -7.97
N ASN A 35 2.97 -4.59 -9.25
CA ASN A 35 4.09 -4.25 -10.14
C ASN A 35 4.56 -2.80 -9.90
N LYS A 36 5.74 -2.64 -9.30
CA LYS A 36 6.28 -1.32 -8.87
C LYS A 36 6.57 -0.39 -10.04
N SER A 37 7.00 -0.94 -11.18
CA SER A 37 7.24 -0.15 -12.40
C SER A 37 5.94 0.44 -12.94
N ARG A 38 4.87 -0.35 -12.92
CA ARG A 38 3.53 0.10 -13.30
C ARG A 38 3.00 1.14 -12.32
N LEU A 39 3.13 0.89 -11.01
CA LEU A 39 2.73 1.84 -9.97
C LEU A 39 3.42 3.20 -10.11
N SER A 40 4.73 3.19 -10.38
CA SER A 40 5.50 4.42 -10.56
C SER A 40 5.05 5.25 -11.77
N ARG A 41 4.64 4.58 -12.86
CA ARG A 41 4.15 5.28 -14.07
C ARG A 41 2.70 5.75 -13.94
N LEU A 42 1.82 4.96 -13.34
CA LEU A 42 0.38 5.21 -13.32
C LEU A 42 -0.08 6.07 -12.14
N HIS A 43 0.66 6.06 -11.03
CA HIS A 43 0.25 6.71 -9.79
C HIS A 43 1.24 7.76 -9.30
N ASP A 44 2.26 8.07 -10.11
CA ASP A 44 3.28 9.09 -9.80
C ASP A 44 3.93 8.88 -8.42
N ILE A 45 4.25 7.63 -8.10
CA ILE A 45 4.96 7.25 -6.88
C ILE A 45 6.37 6.81 -7.27
N PRO A 46 7.44 7.55 -6.92
CA PRO A 46 8.79 7.15 -7.25
C PRO A 46 9.10 5.73 -6.75
N ARG A 47 9.76 4.91 -7.57
CA ARG A 47 10.11 3.52 -7.20
C ARG A 47 10.84 3.46 -5.85
N ARG A 48 11.78 4.38 -5.61
CA ARG A 48 12.51 4.49 -4.34
C ARG A 48 11.56 4.65 -3.14
N THR A 49 10.51 5.45 -3.29
CA THR A 49 9.50 5.66 -2.25
C THR A 49 8.70 4.38 -1.96
N LEU A 50 8.34 3.63 -3.01
CA LEU A 50 7.70 2.31 -2.84
C LEU A 50 8.62 1.32 -2.11
N TYR A 51 9.91 1.27 -2.45
CA TYR A 51 10.88 0.41 -1.76
C TYR A 51 11.13 0.85 -0.32
N ASN A 52 11.25 2.15 -0.04
CA ASN A 52 11.39 2.65 1.33
C ASN A 52 10.19 2.27 2.21
N LEU A 53 8.98 2.29 1.64
CA LEU A 53 7.77 1.86 2.33
C LEU A 53 7.77 0.33 2.57
N LEU A 54 8.21 -0.47 1.59
CA LEU A 54 8.34 -1.92 1.72
C LEU A 54 9.40 -2.33 2.76
N ASP A 55 10.54 -1.64 2.77
CA ASP A 55 11.64 -1.84 3.71
C ASP A 55 11.35 -1.21 5.08
N ARG A 56 10.20 -0.55 5.24
CA ARG A 56 9.78 0.11 6.48
C ARG A 56 10.74 1.20 6.95
N ARG A 57 11.62 1.71 6.06
CA ARG A 57 12.67 2.69 6.36
C ARG A 57 12.14 4.10 6.63
N SER A 58 10.93 4.41 6.19
CA SER A 58 10.33 5.74 6.36
C SER A 58 8.89 5.63 6.85
N SER A 59 8.48 6.56 7.71
CA SER A 59 7.07 6.81 7.99
C SER A 59 6.45 7.50 6.76
N PRO A 60 5.45 6.89 6.11
CA PRO A 60 4.82 7.51 4.95
C PRO A 60 4.02 8.75 5.36
N THR A 61 4.02 9.77 4.51
CA THR A 61 3.11 10.91 4.65
C THR A 61 1.68 10.49 4.29
N LEU A 62 0.67 11.26 4.75
CA LEU A 62 -0.72 10.99 4.40
C LEU A 62 -0.97 10.99 2.89
N ASP A 63 -0.28 11.87 2.14
CA ASP A 63 -0.29 11.89 0.67
C ASP A 63 0.18 10.56 0.07
N LEU A 64 1.32 10.04 0.56
CA LEU A 64 1.85 8.77 0.10
C LEU A 64 0.89 7.61 0.44
N VAL A 65 0.31 7.61 1.63
CA VAL A 65 -0.72 6.63 2.02
C VAL A 65 -1.91 6.67 1.07
N ALA A 66 -2.45 7.85 0.77
CA ALA A 66 -3.59 8.00 -0.13
C ALA A 66 -3.27 7.50 -1.55
N LYS A 67 -2.10 7.84 -2.08
CA LYS A 67 -1.63 7.36 -3.41
C LYS A 67 -1.50 5.84 -3.42
N VAL A 68 -0.92 5.25 -2.38
CA VAL A 68 -0.73 3.80 -2.25
C VAL A 68 -2.07 3.07 -2.13
N CYS A 69 -3.00 3.57 -1.31
CA CYS A 69 -4.33 2.97 -1.18
C CYS A 69 -5.09 3.00 -2.51
N ARG A 70 -5.04 4.13 -3.24
CA ARG A 70 -5.64 4.24 -4.57
C ARG A 70 -5.00 3.25 -5.56
N ALA A 71 -3.68 3.10 -5.52
CA ALA A 71 -2.94 2.15 -6.33
C ALA A 71 -3.35 0.69 -6.06
N ILE A 72 -3.42 0.29 -4.78
CA ILE A 72 -3.84 -1.06 -4.38
C ILE A 72 -5.26 -1.35 -4.89
N LYS A 73 -6.20 -0.42 -4.67
CA LYS A 73 -7.57 -0.58 -5.14
C LYS A 73 -7.66 -0.70 -6.66
N ALA A 74 -6.95 0.17 -7.39
CA ALA A 74 -6.99 0.21 -8.86
C ALA A 74 -6.37 -1.04 -9.51
N GLU A 75 -5.27 -1.56 -8.96
CA GLU A 75 -4.60 -2.73 -9.52
C GLU A 75 -5.33 -4.03 -9.17
N SER A 76 -5.94 -4.13 -7.99
CA SER A 76 -6.76 -5.29 -7.65
C SER A 76 -8.08 -5.36 -8.43
N ALA A 77 -8.68 -4.23 -8.79
CA ALA A 77 -9.83 -4.20 -9.69
C ALA A 77 -9.50 -4.66 -11.12
N LYS A 78 -8.23 -4.50 -11.55
CA LYS A 78 -7.74 -4.91 -12.88
C LYS A 78 -7.27 -6.36 -12.93
N ASN A 79 -7.14 -7.03 -11.78
CA ASN A 79 -6.68 -8.42 -11.71
C ASN A 79 -7.63 -9.26 -10.81
N PRO A 80 -8.94 -9.34 -11.16
CA PRO A 80 -9.89 -10.16 -10.42
C PRO A 80 -9.54 -11.63 -10.69
N ALA A 81 -8.85 -12.27 -9.74
CA ALA A 81 -8.51 -13.69 -9.77
C ALA A 81 -7.67 -14.13 -10.99
N ARG A 82 -6.35 -14.06 -10.83
CA ARG A 82 -5.43 -15.02 -11.46
C ARG A 82 -4.70 -15.78 -10.36
#